data_AF-A0A395IUF0-F1
#
_entry.id   AF-A0A395IUF0-F1
#
_cell.length_a   1.000
_cell.length_b   1.000
_cell.length_c   1.000
_cell.angle_alpha   90.00
_cell.angle_beta   90.00
_cell.angle_gamma   90.00
#
_symmetry.space_group_name_H-M   'P 1'
#
loop_
_entity.id
_entity.type
_entity.pdbx_description
1 polymer ?
#
loop_
_entity_poly.entity_id
_entity_poly.type
_entity_poly.pdbx_seq_one_letter_code
_entity_poly.pdbx_strand_id
1 'polypeptide(L)'
;MVSQYLSLLLLPLAVMAAPVLEGGLTGNNKAAAGCAPMMVIFARGTTEPAPIGTVAGPPLMKALSSAVGAGNVAMQGVPYPADIPGFLAGGMQTEGFNGQKCRYKLS
;
A
#
# COMPACT_ATOMS: atom_id res chain seq x y z
N MET A 1 16.95 55.21 -16.21
CA MET A 1 15.94 54.39 -15.51
C MET A 1 16.00 52.94 -16.00
N VAL A 2 17.02 52.14 -15.64
CA VAL A 2 17.06 50.68 -15.97
C VAL A 2 17.78 49.86 -14.87
N SER A 3 18.17 50.45 -13.74
CA SER A 3 19.04 49.81 -12.74
C SER A 3 18.34 49.62 -11.39
N GLN A 4 17.20 48.92 -11.39
CA GLN A 4 16.55 48.51 -10.14
C GLN A 4 15.84 47.14 -10.21
N TYR A 5 15.87 46.45 -11.36
CA TYR A 5 15.18 45.16 -11.53
C TYR A 5 16.12 43.94 -11.53
N LEU A 6 17.45 44.14 -11.52
CA LEU A 6 18.42 43.05 -11.65
C LEU A 6 18.61 42.23 -10.36
N SER A 7 18.08 42.69 -9.22
CA SER A 7 18.24 42.01 -7.91
C SER A 7 17.16 40.96 -7.61
N LEU A 8 16.14 40.79 -8.47
CA LEU A 8 15.03 39.85 -8.26
C LEU A 8 15.30 38.41 -8.76
N LEU A 9 16.49 38.16 -9.34
CA LEU A 9 16.85 36.86 -9.95
C LEU A 9 17.54 35.87 -8.98
N LEU A 10 17.61 36.16 -7.68
CA LEU A 10 18.32 35.35 -6.69
C LEU A 10 17.47 34.97 -5.46
N LEU A 11 16.16 34.79 -5.62
CA LEU A 11 15.43 33.95 -4.64
C LEU A 11 15.75 32.48 -4.97
N PRO A 12 16.57 31.76 -4.18
CA PRO A 12 16.47 30.32 -4.18
C PRO A 12 15.05 30.01 -3.74
N LEU A 13 14.27 29.38 -4.61
CA LEU A 13 13.10 28.63 -4.17
C LEU A 13 13.65 27.65 -3.13
N ALA A 14 13.44 27.95 -1.85
CA ALA A 14 13.56 26.97 -0.80
C ALA A 14 12.50 25.93 -1.15
N VAL A 15 12.91 24.91 -1.89
CA VAL A 15 12.18 23.66 -2.00
C VAL A 15 12.09 23.19 -0.56
N MET A 16 10.92 23.43 0.05
CA MET A 16 10.52 22.66 1.19
C MET A 16 10.58 21.22 0.71
N ALA A 17 11.65 20.53 1.11
CA ALA A 17 11.66 19.09 1.17
C ALA A 17 10.57 18.73 2.20
N ALA A 18 9.31 18.78 1.75
CA ALA A 18 8.30 17.93 2.32
C ALA A 18 8.92 16.53 2.28
N PRO A 19 8.83 15.74 3.37
CA PRO A 19 9.17 14.33 3.24
C PRO A 19 8.34 13.84 2.07
N VAL A 20 9.01 13.40 1.01
CA VAL A 20 8.36 12.56 0.02
C VAL A 20 7.89 11.41 0.87
N LEU A 21 6.59 11.40 1.16
CA LEU A 21 5.93 10.18 1.52
C LEU A 21 6.26 9.29 0.34
N GLU A 22 7.21 8.38 0.53
CA GLU A 22 7.45 7.23 -0.34
C GLU A 22 6.23 6.29 -0.26
N GLY A 23 5.03 6.86 -0.37
CA GLY A 23 3.80 6.24 -0.76
C GLY A 23 3.74 6.37 -2.27
N GLY A 24 4.66 5.66 -2.94
CA GLY A 24 4.32 5.14 -4.25
C GLY A 24 2.97 4.43 -4.13
N LEU A 25 2.17 4.47 -5.19
CA LEU A 25 0.85 3.83 -5.29
C LEU A 25 0.86 2.31 -5.01
N THR A 26 2.02 1.75 -4.68
CA THR A 26 2.20 0.54 -3.89
C THR A 26 1.78 0.80 -2.43
N GLY A 27 0.48 0.65 -2.16
CA GLY A 27 -0.06 0.47 -0.82
C GLY A 27 0.49 -0.79 -0.17
N ASN A 28 1.78 -0.80 0.14
CA ASN A 28 2.35 -1.65 1.16
C ASN A 28 1.83 -1.06 2.46
N ASN A 29 0.66 -1.52 2.91
CA ASN A 29 0.38 -1.62 4.34
C ASN A 29 1.36 -2.64 4.94
N LYS A 30 2.67 -2.38 4.76
CA LYS A 30 3.73 -2.95 5.56
C LYS A 30 3.22 -2.72 6.96
N ALA A 31 2.94 -3.81 7.67
CA ALA A 31 2.47 -3.79 9.04
C ALA A 31 3.45 -2.93 9.83
N ALA A 32 3.17 -1.62 9.89
CA ALA A 32 3.99 -0.62 10.53
C ALA A 32 3.70 -0.64 12.03
N ALA A 33 2.53 -1.17 12.41
CA ALA A 33 2.33 -1.87 13.67
C ALA A 33 2.79 -3.32 13.49
N GLY A 34 3.50 -3.90 14.46
CA GLY A 34 4.11 -5.23 14.37
C GLY A 34 3.21 -6.37 13.86
N CYS A 35 3.81 -7.53 13.60
CA CYS A 35 3.07 -8.70 13.11
C CYS A 35 1.91 -9.03 14.03
N ALA A 36 0.69 -8.96 13.50
CA ALA A 36 -0.47 -9.45 14.22
C ALA A 36 -0.35 -10.97 14.39
N PRO A 37 -0.91 -11.54 15.47
CA PRO A 37 -1.01 -13.00 15.67
C PRO A 37 -1.54 -13.75 14.44
N MET A 38 -2.49 -13.16 13.72
CA MET A 38 -3.01 -13.66 12.46
C MET A 38 -2.71 -12.68 11.32
N MET A 39 -2.03 -13.17 10.29
CA MET A 39 -1.77 -12.41 9.07
C MET A 39 -2.57 -13.00 7.91
N VAL A 40 -3.25 -12.16 7.15
CA VAL A 40 -4.03 -12.56 5.98
C VAL A 40 -3.47 -11.88 4.74
N ILE A 41 -3.11 -12.67 3.72
CA ILE A 41 -2.74 -12.16 2.41
C ILE A 41 -3.96 -12.31 1.51
N PHE A 42 -4.43 -11.19 0.93
CA PHE A 42 -5.65 -11.14 0.15
C PHE A 42 -5.39 -10.64 -1.27
N ALA A 43 -5.76 -11.45 -2.27
CA ALA A 43 -5.82 -11.02 -3.65
C ALA A 43 -7.25 -10.51 -3.94
N ARG A 44 -7.36 -9.28 -4.44
CA ARG A 44 -8.65 -8.65 -4.78
C ARG A 44 -9.27 -9.29 -6.04
N GLY A 45 -10.45 -8.84 -6.44
CA GLY A 45 -11.07 -9.20 -7.71
C GLY A 45 -10.53 -8.38 -8.89
N THR A 46 -10.78 -8.85 -10.11
CA THR A 46 -10.54 -8.08 -11.34
C THR A 46 -11.28 -6.74 -11.27
N THR A 47 -10.62 -5.67 -11.73
CA THR A 47 -11.04 -4.26 -11.69
C THR A 47 -11.30 -3.67 -10.30
N GLU A 48 -11.04 -4.41 -9.22
CA GLU A 48 -11.13 -3.85 -7.88
C GLU A 48 -9.96 -2.92 -7.55
N PRO A 49 -10.18 -1.85 -6.77
CA PRO A 49 -9.13 -0.95 -6.36
C PRO A 49 -8.17 -1.62 -5.36
N ALA A 50 -6.88 -1.28 -5.44
CA ALA A 50 -5.89 -1.71 -4.46
C ALA A 50 -6.16 -1.12 -3.05
N PRO A 51 -5.68 -1.76 -1.96
CA PRO A 51 -4.93 -3.02 -1.93
C PRO A 51 -5.80 -4.27 -1.83
N ILE A 52 -7.01 -4.19 -1.27
CA ILE A 52 -7.88 -5.35 -0.97
C ILE A 52 -9.26 -5.30 -1.64
N GLY A 53 -9.49 -4.35 -2.55
CA GLY A 53 -10.81 -4.14 -3.15
C GLY A 53 -11.83 -3.55 -2.17
N THR A 54 -13.09 -3.63 -2.57
CA THR A 54 -14.22 -3.03 -1.83
C THR A 54 -15.31 -4.04 -1.51
N VAL A 55 -15.41 -5.12 -2.30
CA VAL A 55 -16.54 -6.05 -2.19
C VAL A 55 -16.27 -7.12 -1.14
N ALA A 56 -15.19 -7.88 -1.29
CA ALA A 56 -14.90 -9.02 -0.40
C ALA A 56 -13.89 -8.68 0.70
N GLY A 57 -12.85 -7.90 0.38
CA GLY A 57 -11.75 -7.60 1.31
C GLY A 57 -12.21 -6.94 2.62
N PRO A 58 -12.87 -5.75 2.58
CA PRO A 58 -13.25 -5.05 3.80
C PRO A 58 -14.25 -5.81 4.69
N PRO A 59 -15.31 -6.44 4.16
CA PRO A 59 -16.21 -7.27 4.97
C PRO A 59 -15.50 -8.46 5.61
N LEU A 60 -14.59 -9.13 4.89
CA LEU A 60 -13.80 -10.24 5.43
C LEU A 60 -12.89 -9.76 6.57
N MET A 61 -12.16 -8.66 6.38
CA MET A 61 -11.29 -8.09 7.41
C MET A 61 -12.08 -7.75 8.69
N LYS A 62 -13.29 -7.17 8.53
CA LYS A 62 -14.17 -6.84 9.66
C LYS A 62 -14.67 -8.09 10.40
N ALA A 63 -15.07 -9.12 9.67
CA ALA A 63 -15.51 -10.39 10.25
C ALA A 63 -14.38 -11.08 11.03
N LEU A 64 -13.17 -11.13 10.46
CA LEU A 64 -12.00 -11.70 11.12
C LEU A 64 -11.60 -10.91 12.37
N SER A 65 -11.63 -9.58 12.29
CA SER A 65 -11.36 -8.72 13.45
C SER A 65 -12.37 -8.94 14.57
N SER A 66 -13.63 -9.23 14.22
CA SER A 66 -14.70 -9.53 15.18
C SER A 66 -14.55 -10.91 15.80
N ALA A 67 -14.04 -11.90 15.04
CA ALA A 67 -13.89 -13.28 15.50
C ALA A 67 -12.62 -13.50 16.33
N VAL A 68 -11.50 -12.87 15.95
CA VAL A 68 -10.17 -13.10 16.54
C VAL A 68 -9.77 -12.00 17.54
N GLY A 69 -10.54 -10.91 17.58
CA GLY A 69 -10.27 -9.74 18.40
C GLY A 69 -9.56 -8.64 17.62
N ALA A 70 -10.00 -7.40 17.83
CA ALA A 70 -9.40 -6.23 17.20
C ALA A 70 -7.91 -6.12 17.58
N GLY A 71 -7.04 -5.99 16.57
CA GLY A 71 -5.57 -5.95 16.76
C GLY A 71 -4.87 -7.31 16.69
N ASN A 72 -5.61 -8.43 16.70
CA ASN A 72 -5.02 -9.76 16.54
C ASN A 72 -4.95 -10.22 15.07
N VAL A 73 -5.56 -9.49 14.15
CA VAL A 73 -5.54 -9.77 12.72
C VAL A 73 -5.03 -8.56 11.93
N ALA A 74 -4.18 -8.81 10.95
CA ALA A 74 -3.79 -7.82 9.95
C ALA A 74 -3.92 -8.43 8.55
N MET A 75 -4.49 -7.66 7.62
CA MET A 75 -4.70 -8.06 6.23
C MET A 75 -3.83 -7.22 5.29
N GLN A 76 -3.10 -7.90 4.42
CA GLN A 76 -2.26 -7.29 3.39
C GLN A 76 -2.80 -7.67 2.00
N GLY A 77 -2.91 -6.67 1.12
CA GLY A 77 -3.24 -6.90 -0.28
C GLY A 77 -2.05 -7.41 -1.08
N VAL A 78 -2.29 -8.35 -2.01
CA VAL A 78 -1.30 -8.73 -3.01
C VAL A 78 -1.13 -7.57 -4.01
N PRO A 79 0.09 -7.08 -4.25
CA PRO A 79 0.36 -6.04 -5.24
C PRO A 79 0.40 -6.65 -6.64
N TYR A 80 -0.77 -6.87 -7.24
CA TYR A 80 -0.92 -7.28 -8.64
C TYR A 80 -1.90 -6.33 -9.36
N PRO A 81 -1.93 -6.28 -10.71
CA PRO A 81 -2.67 -5.24 -11.42
C PRO A 81 -4.20 -5.39 -11.35
N ALA A 82 -4.72 -6.60 -11.16
CA ALA A 82 -6.17 -6.88 -11.14
C ALA A 82 -6.88 -6.47 -12.44
N ASP A 83 -6.28 -6.76 -13.59
CA ASP A 83 -6.80 -6.43 -14.91
C ASP A 83 -7.46 -7.63 -15.61
N ILE A 84 -8.28 -7.34 -16.62
CA ILE A 84 -9.03 -8.34 -17.39
C ILE A 84 -8.09 -9.31 -18.16
N PRO A 85 -7.04 -8.84 -18.87
CA PRO A 85 -6.08 -9.74 -19.50
C PRO A 85 -5.49 -10.76 -18.53
N GLY A 86 -5.05 -10.31 -17.35
CA GLY A 86 -4.56 -11.19 -16.29
C GLY A 86 -5.59 -12.24 -15.87
N PHE A 87 -6.84 -11.83 -15.64
CA PHE A 87 -7.92 -12.77 -15.30
C PHE A 87 -8.17 -13.82 -16.40
N LEU A 88 -8.22 -13.42 -17.67
CA LEU A 88 -8.45 -14.33 -18.80
C LEU A 88 -7.26 -15.30 -19.03
N ALA A 89 -6.05 -14.90 -18.64
CA ALA A 89 -4.88 -15.77 -18.62
C ALA A 89 -4.84 -16.71 -17.39
N GLY A 90 -5.86 -16.69 -16.53
CA GLY A 90 -5.92 -17.52 -15.31
C GLY A 90 -5.37 -16.85 -14.05
N GLY A 91 -5.11 -15.55 -14.08
CA GLY A 91 -4.56 -14.76 -12.98
C GLY A 91 -3.14 -14.25 -13.27
N MET A 92 -2.48 -13.68 -12.24
CA MET A 92 -1.08 -13.27 -12.34
C MET A 92 -0.18 -14.48 -12.60
N GLN A 93 0.56 -14.47 -13.70
CA GLN A 93 1.47 -15.55 -14.11
C GLN A 93 2.96 -15.22 -13.84
N THR A 94 3.31 -13.95 -13.65
CA THR A 94 4.69 -13.47 -13.48
C THR A 94 4.86 -12.59 -12.24
N GLU A 95 6.08 -12.66 -11.68
CA GLU A 95 6.55 -12.06 -10.42
C GLU A 95 5.76 -12.48 -9.17
N GLY A 96 6.30 -13.48 -8.48
CA GLY A 96 5.80 -13.96 -7.21
C GLY A 96 5.73 -12.83 -6.19
N PHE A 97 4.63 -12.76 -5.46
CA PHE A 97 4.55 -11.97 -4.24
C PHE A 97 5.80 -12.28 -3.40
N ASN A 98 6.71 -11.31 -3.25
CA ASN A 98 8.00 -11.46 -2.54
C ASN A 98 7.84 -11.72 -1.03
N GLY A 99 6.64 -12.11 -0.58
CA GLY A 99 6.29 -12.34 0.80
C GLY A 99 6.41 -11.06 1.62
N GLN A 100 5.29 -10.60 2.19
CA GLN A 100 5.41 -9.62 3.25
C GLN A 100 5.97 -10.36 4.49
N LYS A 101 7.30 -10.29 4.67
CA LYS A 101 8.03 -11.02 5.71
C LYS A 101 7.62 -10.48 7.07
N CYS A 102 6.62 -11.12 7.66
CA CYS A 102 6.17 -10.86 9.02
C CYS A 102 7.18 -11.50 9.98
N ARG A 103 8.18 -10.73 10.41
CA ARG A 103 9.06 -11.12 11.50
C ARG A 103 8.32 -10.87 12.81
N TYR A 104 7.80 -11.93 13.43
CA TYR A 104 7.37 -11.83 14.82
C TYR A 104 8.55 -11.36 15.66
N LYS A 105 8.34 -10.34 16.50
CA LYS A 105 9.31 -9.95 17.50
C LYS A 105 9.10 -10.93 18.65
N LEU A 106 9.96 -11.94 18.78
CA LEU A 106 10.12 -12.66 20.05
C LEU A 106 10.47 -11.60 21.10
N SER A 107 9.60 -11.41 22.09
CA SER A 107 9.98 -10.77 23.34
C SER A 107 10.83 -11.73 24.16
#